data_AF-A0A1F9TUE3-F1
#
_entry.id   AF-A0A1F9TUE3-F1
#
_cell.length_a   1.000
_cell.length_b   1.000
_cell.length_c   1.000
_cell.angle_alpha   90.00
_cell.angle_beta   90.00
_cell.angle_gamma   90.00
#
_symmetry.space_group_name_H-M   'P 1'
#
loop_
_entity.id
_entity.type
_entity.pdbx_description
1 polymer ?
#
loop_
_entity_poly.entity_id
_entity_poly.type
_entity_poly.pdbx_seq_one_letter_code
_entity_poly.pdbx_strand_id
1 'polypeptide(L)' 'MIRTTIYLSDEVHNGLKHLAVERRQSMANLLRKAVEEVYEDDLKDLHAAQKAWKTHLSQPEKAISAREYFTKRTKKNA' A
#
# COMPACT_ATOMS: atom_id res chain seq x y z
N MET A 1 7.26 -3.79 13.30
CA MET A 1 7.92 -2.92 12.31
C MET A 1 9.29 -3.53 12.00
N ILE A 2 9.62 -3.70 10.71
CA ILE A 2 10.91 -4.28 10.31
C ILE A 2 11.96 -3.16 10.34
N ARG A 3 13.11 -3.41 10.99
CA ARG A 3 14.24 -2.46 10.97
C ARG A 3 15.02 -2.68 9.68
N THR A 4 15.00 -1.67 8.80
CA THR A 4 15.71 -1.71 7.52
C THR A 4 16.89 -0.75 7.54
N THR A 5 18.09 -1.25 7.26
CA THR A 5 19.29 -0.43 7.06
C THR A 5 19.42 -0.15 5.56
N ILE A 6 19.57 1.12 5.19
CA ILE A 6 19.73 1.56 3.81
C ILE A 6 21.04 2.32 3.66
N TYR A 7 21.66 2.20 2.49
CA TYR A 7 22.82 3.02 2.14
C TYR A 7 22.33 4.33 1.51
N LEU A 8 22.95 5.44 1.91
CA LEU A 8 22.73 6.77 1.37
C LEU A 8 24.09 7.41 1.11
N SER A 9 24.21 8.22 0.05
CA SER A 9 25.39 9.05 -0.12
C SER A 9 25.47 10.10 0.99
N ASP A 10 26.69 10.57 1.29
CA ASP A 10 26.91 11.56 2.36
C ASP A 10 26.09 12.84 2.14
N GLU A 11 25.97 13.29 0.89
CA GLU A 11 25.16 14.44 0.50
C GLU A 11 23.68 14.24 0.86
N VAL A 12 23.09 13.11 0.46
CA VAL A 12 21.68 12.80 0.70
C VAL A 12 21.42 12.61 2.20
N HIS A 13 22.33 11.91 2.89
CA HIS A 13 22.21 11.71 4.33
C HIS A 13 22.25 13.04 5.11
N ASN A 14 23.17 13.95 4.76
CA ASN A 14 23.27 15.25 5.40
C ASN A 14 22.04 16.13 5.12
N GLY A 15 21.56 16.14 3.87
CA GLY A 15 20.33 16.86 3.50
C GLY A 15 19.11 16.35 4.29
N LEU A 16 18.92 15.03 4.38
CA LEU A 16 17.84 14.43 5.15
C LEU A 16 17.95 14.72 6.64
N LYS A 17 19.16 14.74 7.19
CA LYS A 17 19.40 15.09 8.59
C LYS A 17 18.98 16.53 8.89
N HIS A 18 19.34 17.49 8.04
CA HIS A 18 18.91 18.88 8.17
C HIS A 18 17.38 19.01 8.08
N LEU A 19 16.78 18.39 7.07
CA LEU A 19 15.33 18.43 6.86
C LEU A 19 14.55 17.81 8.03
N ALA A 20 15.05 16.72 8.61
CA ALA A 20 14.45 16.08 9.78
C ALA A 20 14.40 17.03 10.99
N VAL A 21 15.48 17.79 11.22
CA VAL A 21 15.54 18.80 12.29
C VAL A 21 14.55 19.94 12.04
N GLU A 22 14.53 20.49 10.82
CA GLU A 22 13.60 21.57 10.43
C GLU A 22 12.15 21.17 10.63
N ARG A 23 11.80 19.93 10.25
CA ARG A 23 10.46 19.36 10.35
C ARG A 23 10.12 18.78 11.73
N ARG A 24 11.04 18.90 12.71
CA ARG A 24 10.90 18.39 14.09
C ARG A 24 10.45 16.92 14.17
N GLN A 25 11.02 16.08 13.32
CA GLN A 25 10.65 14.66 13.24
C GLN A 25 11.88 13.80 12.96
N SER A 26 11.82 12.51 13.30
CA SER A 26 12.94 11.60 13.03
C SER A 26 13.11 11.37 11.53
N MET A 27 14.36 11.18 11.09
CA MET A 27 14.67 10.86 9.70
C MET A 27 13.93 9.61 9.21
N ALA A 28 13.74 8.62 10.09
CA ALA A 28 12.95 7.42 9.79
C ALA A 28 11.46 7.71 9.56
N ASN A 29 10.86 8.65 10.31
CA ASN A 29 9.48 9.06 10.08
C ASN A 29 9.34 9.91 8.81
N LEU A 30 10.32 10.77 8.54
CA LEU A 30 10.36 11.59 7.34
C LEU A 30 10.42 10.72 6.08
N LEU A 31 11.35 9.76 6.04
CA LEU A 31 11.48 8.81 4.94
C LEU A 31 10.22 7.94 4.79
N ARG A 32 9.65 7.46 5.90
CA ARG A 32 8.42 6.67 5.85
C ARG A 32 7.29 7.44 5.20
N LYS A 33 7.03 8.67 5.66
CA LYS A 33 5.96 9.50 5.10
C LYS A 33 6.18 9.78 3.62
N ALA A 34 7.41 10.10 3.22
CA ALA A 34 7.73 10.33 1.82
C ALA A 34 7.47 9.09 0.96
N VAL A 35 7.84 7.89 1.44
CA VAL A 35 7.55 6.63 0.75
C VAL A 35 6.05 6.35 0.72
N GLU A 36 5.35 6.55 1.84
CA GLU A 36 3.89 6.39 1.92
C GLU A 36 3.15 7.31 0.95
N GLU A 37 3.63 8.55 0.78
CA GLU A 37 3.07 9.53 -0.16
C GLU A 37 3.39 9.18 -1.62
N VAL A 38 4.63 8.79 -1.91
CA VAL A 38 5.06 8.40 -3.27
C VAL A 38 4.33 7.15 -3.76
N TYR A 39 4.10 6.18 -2.88
CA TYR A 39 3.46 4.91 -3.21
C TYR A 39 2.03 4.82 -2.67
N GLU A 40 1.38 5.95 -2.39
CA GLU A 40 0.10 5.95 -1.68
C GLU A 40 -0.96 5.12 -2.43
N ASP A 41 -1.08 5.35 -3.73
CA ASP A 41 -2.05 4.65 -4.58
C ASP A 41 -1.69 3.17 -4.76
N ASP A 42 -0.42 2.85 -5.00
CA ASP A 42 0.06 1.47 -5.08
C ASP A 42 -0.18 0.70 -3.76
N LEU A 43 0.06 1.34 -2.62
CA LEU A 43 -0.16 0.77 -1.30
C LEU A 43 -1.66 0.58 -1.01
N LYS A 44 -2.51 1.52 -1.44
CA LYS A 44 -3.98 1.37 -1.34
C LYS A 44 -4.45 0.17 -2.15
N ASP A 45 -3.97 0.02 -3.38
CA ASP A 45 -4.32 -1.09 -4.26
C ASP A 45 -3.84 -2.43 -3.70
N LEU A 46 -2.59 -2.49 -3.21
CA LEU A 46 -2.05 -3.67 -2.53
C LEU A 46 -2.85 -4.05 -1.30
N HIS A 47 -3.21 -3.08 -0.45
CA HIS A 47 -4.03 -3.34 0.73
C HIS A 47 -5.43 -3.82 0.37
N ALA A 48 -6.05 -3.24 -0.67
CA ALA A 48 -7.36 -3.67 -1.16
C ALA A 48 -7.32 -5.10 -1.69
N ALA A 49 -6.31 -5.43 -2.51
CA ALA A 49 -6.08 -6.78 -3.02
C ALA A 49 -5.84 -7.78 -1.89
N GLN A 50 -4.99 -7.44 -0.92
CA GLN A 50 -4.70 -8.30 0.23
C GLN A 50 -5.94 -8.55 1.10
N LYS A 51 -6.79 -7.52 1.29
CA LYS A 51 -8.06 -7.66 2.00
C LYS A 51 -9.01 -8.58 1.25
N ALA A 52 -9.19 -8.38 -0.06
CA ALA A 52 -10.03 -9.23 -0.90
C ALA A 52 -9.56 -10.69 -0.87
N TRP A 53 -8.24 -10.91 -0.94
CA TRP A 53 -7.64 -12.24 -0.85
C TRP A 53 -7.90 -12.90 0.51
N LYS A 54 -7.67 -12.18 1.62
CA LYS A 54 -7.98 -12.70 2.97
C LYS A 54 -9.46 -13.05 3.14
N THR A 55 -10.36 -12.21 2.63
CA THR A 55 -11.81 -12.49 2.64
C THR A 55 -12.14 -13.75 1.86
N HIS A 56 -11.55 -13.92 0.67
CA HIS A 56 -11.73 -15.13 -0.12
C HIS A 56 -11.21 -16.38 0.62
N LEU A 57 -10.02 -16.32 1.21
CA LEU A 57 -9.48 -17.44 1.99
C LEU A 57 -10.36 -17.82 3.18
N SER A 58 -10.99 -16.84 3.84
CA SER A 58 -11.87 -17.09 4.98
C SER A 58 -13.25 -17.63 4.60
N GLN A 59 -13.75 -17.28 3.40
CA GLN A 59 -15.10 -17.57 2.92
C GLN A 59 -15.05 -17.92 1.43
N PRO A 60 -14.39 -19.03 1.06
CA PRO A 60 -14.21 -19.40 -0.34
C PRO A 60 -15.54 -19.65 -1.05
N GLU A 61 -16.57 -20.09 -0.33
CA GLU A 61 -17.93 -20.33 -0.82
C GLU A 61 -18.66 -19.08 -1.32
N LYS A 62 -18.21 -17.88 -0.93
CA LYS A 62 -18.78 -16.62 -1.43
C LYS A 62 -18.22 -16.21 -2.78
N ALA A 63 -17.17 -16.85 -3.25
CA ALA A 63 -16.68 -16.63 -4.61
C ALA A 63 -17.67 -17.23 -5.62
N ILE A 64 -18.02 -16.44 -6.62
CA ILE A 64 -18.84 -16.87 -7.75
C ILE A 64 -17.97 -16.99 -8.99
N SER A 65 -18.34 -17.88 -9.90
CA SER A 65 -17.64 -17.98 -11.17
C SER A 65 -17.87 -16.72 -12.03
N ALA A 66 -16.89 -16.37 -12.87
CA ALA A 66 -17.03 -15.24 -13.79
C ALA A 66 -18.27 -15.38 -14.69
N ARG A 67 -18.56 -16.61 -15.14
CA ARG A 67 -19.74 -16.93 -15.96
C ARG A 67 -21.06 -16.62 -15.23
N GLU A 68 -21.16 -16.99 -13.95
CA GLU A 68 -22.34 -16.69 -13.12
C GLU A 68 -22.49 -15.19 -12.84
N TYR A 69 -21.37 -14.48 -12.65
CA TYR A 69 -21.39 -13.02 -12.48
C TYR A 69 -21.96 -12.31 -13.72
N PHE A 70 -21.44 -12.64 -14.91
CA PHE A 70 -21.88 -11.98 -16.15
C PHE A 70 -23.34 -12.30 -16.49
N THR A 71 -23.79 -13.54 -16.27
CA THR A 71 -25.19 -13.95 -16.50
C THR A 71 -26.17 -13.29 -15.53
N LYS A 72 -25.78 -13.06 -14.27
CA LYS A 72 -26.60 -12.28 -13.31
C LYS A 72 -26.66 -10.80 -13.67
N ARG A 73 -25.56 -10.24 -14.18
CA ARG A 73 -25.47 -8.81 -14.53
C ARG A 73 -26.27 -8.48 -15.80
N THR A 74 -26.28 -9.36 -16.81
CA THR A 74 -27.12 -9.18 -18.00
C THR A 74 -28.61 -9.29 -17.69
N LYS A 75 -29.01 -10.20 -16.79
CA LYS A 75 -30.40 -10.31 -16.29
C LYS A 75 -30.87 -9.12 -15.45
N LYS A 76 -29.95 -8.34 -14.86
CA LYS A 76 -30.29 -7.17 -14.03
C LYS A 76 -30.42 -5.87 -14.85
N ASN A 77 -29.89 -5.86 -16.07
CA ASN A 77 -29.90 -4.71 -16.99
C ASN A 77 -30.85 -4.93 -18.19
N ALA A 78 -31.64 -6.01 -18.18
CA ALA A 78 -32.70 -6.31 -19.13
C ALA A 78 -34.04 -6.21 -18.40
#